data_AF-A0A8T4UZQ8-F1
#
_entry.id   AF-A0A8T4UZQ8-F1
#
_cell.length_a   1.000
_cell.length_b   1.000
_cell.length_c   1.000
_cell.angle_alpha   90.00
_cell.angle_beta   90.00
_cell.angle_gamma   90.00
#
_symmetry.space_group_name_H-M   'P 1'
#
loop_
_entity.id
_entity.type
_entity.pdbx_description
1 polymer ?
#
loop_
_entity_poly.entity_id
_entity_poly.type
_entity_poly.pdbx_seq_one_letter_code
_entity_poly.pdbx_strand_id
1 'polypeptide(L)'
;MSRRAEVSRTLSNKFGLVSLFIFCTLILAVTATTVQTDKTTYEPGETVTISGTCSSPAVPVGLRALLDDGETVWFDQVTTDSSKSYSGFFLPPQKGKYTITAACQGETGSSTEITVADTVAPQGQPPAGSSSDDSNGGSNGGGGGGCISQWEYSGWSKCNAALQQTRTAIHDKGKCINAKPQEKNLVRSCEVCEEDWTCSGWSVCVSGVQSRDCVDESQCGTTSIMPETTESCVIPTPQPPKKPLLPDLGEKIGSFWEDYKLWIIGVPLGIVVLLLLVLLLHALFKKKVVYDEQEVKQWARKERTAGTSAEDVKEIIHQYTHWKKEKVEQVLLGLK
;
A
#
# COMPACT_ATOMS: atom_id res chain seq x y z
N MET A 1 -50.47 32.55 -7.76
CA MET A 1 -49.37 33.29 -8.42
C MET A 1 -48.32 33.60 -7.37
N SER A 2 -47.46 32.65 -6.99
CA SER A 2 -46.22 32.23 -7.65
C SER A 2 -45.21 33.37 -7.83
N ARG A 3 -44.39 33.59 -6.79
CA ARG A 3 -42.98 34.02 -6.78
C ARG A 3 -42.47 34.04 -5.33
N ARG A 4 -42.36 32.85 -4.73
CA ARG A 4 -41.48 32.61 -3.57
C ARG A 4 -40.31 31.77 -4.08
N ALA A 5 -39.32 32.45 -4.64
CA ALA A 5 -38.04 31.86 -4.97
C ALA A 5 -36.95 32.92 -4.71
N GLU A 6 -35.91 32.47 -4.01
CA GLU A 6 -34.54 32.99 -4.13
C GLU A 6 -34.16 34.31 -3.43
N VAL A 7 -34.29 34.38 -2.10
CA VAL A 7 -33.39 35.24 -1.30
C VAL A 7 -33.00 34.55 0.02
N SER A 8 -32.60 33.28 -0.05
CA SER A 8 -32.03 32.55 1.11
C SER A 8 -30.81 31.71 0.71
N ARG A 9 -29.97 32.28 -0.15
CA ARG A 9 -28.67 31.71 -0.53
C ARG A 9 -27.67 32.86 -0.66
N THR A 10 -27.09 33.31 0.45
CA THR A 10 -25.84 34.12 0.44
C THR A 10 -25.24 34.41 1.83
N LEU A 11 -25.87 34.01 2.94
CA LEU A 11 -25.31 34.26 4.29
C LEU A 11 -24.85 33.01 5.06
N SER A 12 -24.80 31.84 4.42
CA SER A 12 -24.29 30.59 5.04
C SER A 12 -22.88 30.17 4.55
N ASN A 13 -22.19 30.98 3.75
CA ASN A 13 -20.93 30.58 3.10
C ASN A 13 -19.63 31.12 3.72
N LYS A 14 -19.68 31.82 4.85
CA LYS A 14 -18.46 32.33 5.51
C LYS A 14 -18.19 31.77 6.92
N PHE A 15 -19.15 31.08 7.53
CA PHE A 15 -18.94 30.40 8.83
C PHE A 15 -18.54 28.92 8.69
N GLY A 16 -18.81 28.28 7.55
CA GLY A 16 -18.38 26.89 7.28
C GLY A 16 -16.90 26.74 6.90
N LEU A 17 -16.22 27.82 6.53
CA LEU A 17 -14.83 27.78 6.07
C LEU A 17 -13.80 27.86 7.22
N VAL A 18 -14.20 28.39 8.38
CA VAL A 18 -13.32 28.44 9.57
C VAL A 18 -13.44 27.16 10.42
N SER A 19 -14.58 26.45 10.36
CA SER A 19 -14.75 25.15 11.01
C SER A 19 -14.15 23.98 10.22
N LEU A 20 -13.82 24.16 8.93
CA LEU A 20 -13.23 23.13 8.08
C LEU A 20 -11.68 23.16 8.10
N PHE A 21 -11.06 24.22 8.62
CA PHE A 21 -9.59 24.36 8.70
C PHE A 21 -8.99 23.84 10.01
N ILE A 22 -9.80 23.57 11.05
CA ILE A 22 -9.37 22.90 12.31
C ILE A 22 -9.59 21.38 12.25
N PHE A 23 -9.98 20.86 11.09
CA PHE A 23 -9.87 19.44 10.72
C PHE A 23 -8.75 19.21 9.70
N CYS A 24 -7.78 20.13 9.62
CA CYS A 24 -6.59 19.98 8.81
C CYS A 24 -5.53 19.19 9.59
N THR A 25 -5.58 17.87 9.38
CA THR A 25 -4.43 16.96 9.33
C THR A 25 -3.60 16.79 10.62
N LEU A 26 -4.19 16.16 11.63
CA LEU A 26 -3.47 15.05 12.26
C LEU A 26 -3.68 13.79 11.38
N ILE A 27 -3.17 13.83 10.15
CA ILE A 27 -2.90 12.59 9.44
C ILE A 27 -1.74 12.00 10.23
N LEU A 28 -2.06 11.16 11.21
CA LEU A 28 -1.11 10.15 11.66
C LEU A 28 -0.67 9.47 10.37
N ALA A 29 0.54 9.79 9.92
CA ALA A 29 1.18 9.05 8.86
C ALA A 29 1.25 7.62 9.39
N VAL A 30 0.27 6.80 9.01
CA VAL A 30 0.26 5.39 9.36
C VAL A 30 1.52 4.84 8.71
N THR A 31 2.50 4.58 9.56
CA THR A 31 3.70 3.82 9.25
C THR A 31 3.24 2.49 8.67
N ALA A 32 3.26 2.41 7.34
CA ALA A 32 2.66 1.30 6.61
C ALA A 32 3.77 0.37 6.12
N THR A 33 3.64 -0.89 6.48
CA THR A 33 4.42 -1.97 5.87
C THR A 33 4.17 -1.96 4.36
N THR A 34 5.21 -2.12 3.55
CA THR A 34 5.06 -2.32 2.10
C THR A 34 5.44 -3.74 1.75
N VAL A 35 4.75 -4.37 0.81
CA VAL A 35 5.08 -5.70 0.30
C VAL A 35 4.95 -5.73 -1.22
N GLN A 36 5.93 -6.33 -1.89
CA GLN A 36 5.99 -6.53 -3.33
C GLN A 36 6.64 -7.87 -3.63
N THR A 37 6.38 -8.39 -4.83
CA THR A 37 7.00 -9.59 -5.38
C THR A 37 7.78 -9.25 -6.65
N ASP A 38 8.73 -10.09 -7.05
CA ASP A 38 9.53 -9.86 -8.26
C ASP A 38 8.70 -9.91 -9.56
N LYS A 39 7.60 -10.69 -9.57
CA LYS A 39 6.62 -10.80 -10.65
C LYS A 39 5.21 -10.95 -10.08
N THR A 40 4.19 -10.86 -10.94
CA THR A 40 2.79 -11.13 -10.58
C THR A 40 2.29 -12.49 -11.05
N THR A 41 3.02 -13.13 -11.98
CA THR A 41 2.67 -14.43 -12.56
C THR A 41 3.89 -15.33 -12.55
N TYR A 42 3.71 -16.57 -12.11
CA TYR A 42 4.77 -17.57 -11.96
C TYR A 42 4.36 -18.89 -12.59
N GLU A 43 5.33 -19.65 -13.08
CA GLU A 43 5.15 -21.03 -13.50
C GLU A 43 5.30 -22.00 -12.31
N PRO A 44 4.71 -23.20 -12.36
CA PRO A 44 4.91 -24.21 -11.33
C PRO A 44 6.40 -24.55 -11.16
N GLY A 45 6.91 -24.46 -9.94
CA GLY A 45 8.32 -24.67 -9.63
C GLY A 45 9.19 -23.41 -9.69
N GLU A 46 8.65 -22.25 -10.09
CA GLU A 46 9.35 -20.97 -9.92
C GLU A 46 9.30 -20.49 -8.46
N THR A 47 10.44 -19.98 -7.97
CA THR A 47 10.52 -19.36 -6.64
C THR A 47 9.98 -17.94 -6.68
N VAL A 48 9.12 -17.59 -5.72
CA VAL A 48 8.60 -16.24 -5.53
C VAL A 48 9.52 -15.48 -4.59
N THR A 49 10.06 -14.34 -5.03
CA THR A 49 10.85 -13.45 -4.19
C THR A 49 9.95 -12.35 -3.62
N ILE A 50 9.89 -12.27 -2.30
CA ILE A 50 9.12 -11.26 -1.57
C ILE A 50 10.10 -10.19 -1.07
N SER A 51 9.72 -8.93 -1.21
CA SER A 51 10.49 -7.80 -0.68
C SER A 51 9.56 -6.70 -0.17
N GLY A 52 10.08 -5.84 0.69
CA GLY A 52 9.30 -4.76 1.25
C GLY A 52 10.10 -3.93 2.25
N THR A 53 9.41 -2.96 2.85
CA THR A 53 9.99 -2.05 3.85
C THR A 53 9.08 -1.91 5.06
N CYS A 54 9.71 -1.68 6.22
CA CYS A 54 9.08 -1.29 7.47
C CYS A 54 9.52 0.12 7.87
N SER A 55 8.95 0.62 8.95
CA SER A 55 9.26 1.96 9.46
C SER A 55 10.49 1.98 10.37
N SER A 56 10.84 0.83 10.96
CA SER A 56 11.99 0.64 11.83
C SER A 56 12.93 -0.46 11.32
N PRO A 57 14.26 -0.33 11.52
CA PRO A 57 15.22 -1.39 11.23
C PRO A 57 15.26 -2.42 12.38
N ALA A 58 15.86 -3.58 12.13
CA ALA A 58 15.99 -4.69 13.09
C ALA A 58 14.67 -5.16 13.76
N VAL A 59 13.53 -4.99 13.10
CA VAL A 59 12.23 -5.50 13.57
C VAL A 59 11.88 -6.82 12.90
N PRO A 60 11.21 -7.76 13.61
CA PRO A 60 10.69 -8.98 13.00
C PRO A 60 9.51 -8.65 12.08
N VAL A 61 9.47 -9.34 10.94
CA VAL A 61 8.45 -9.24 9.90
C VAL A 61 7.85 -10.62 9.68
N GLY A 62 6.55 -10.75 9.92
CA GLY A 62 5.82 -11.98 9.59
C GLY A 62 5.43 -11.98 8.11
N LEU A 63 5.78 -13.04 7.40
CA LEU A 63 5.41 -13.26 6.01
C LEU A 63 4.45 -14.44 5.93
N ARG A 64 3.41 -14.32 5.11
CA ARG A 64 2.40 -15.37 4.92
C ARG A 64 1.94 -15.41 3.47
N ALA A 65 1.81 -16.61 2.90
CA ALA A 65 1.12 -16.83 1.63
C ALA A 65 -0.18 -17.61 1.90
N LEU A 66 -1.31 -17.07 1.45
CA LEU A 66 -2.59 -17.79 1.43
C LEU A 66 -2.96 -18.13 0.01
N LEU A 67 -3.52 -19.31 -0.18
CA LEU A 67 -4.21 -19.67 -1.41
C LEU A 67 -5.64 -19.07 -1.41
N ASP A 68 -6.25 -18.92 -2.58
CA ASP A 68 -7.58 -18.33 -2.76
C ASP A 68 -8.73 -19.00 -1.96
N ASP A 69 -8.54 -20.24 -1.51
CA ASP A 69 -9.47 -20.93 -0.61
C ASP A 69 -9.35 -20.49 0.88
N GLY A 70 -8.37 -19.63 1.18
CA GLY A 70 -8.06 -19.14 2.52
C GLY A 70 -7.05 -19.99 3.28
N GLU A 71 -6.53 -21.08 2.71
CA GLU A 71 -5.53 -21.93 3.34
C GLU A 71 -4.18 -21.22 3.40
N THR A 72 -3.55 -21.21 4.58
CA THR A 72 -2.17 -20.73 4.73
C THR A 72 -1.22 -21.84 4.32
N VAL A 73 -0.59 -21.68 3.16
CA VAL A 73 0.31 -22.68 2.58
C VAL A 73 1.78 -22.46 2.95
N TRP A 74 2.12 -21.26 3.41
CA TRP A 74 3.48 -20.91 3.78
C TRP A 74 3.50 -19.75 4.79
N PHE A 75 4.43 -19.82 5.73
CA PHE A 75 4.67 -18.81 6.76
C PHE A 75 6.16 -18.75 7.08
N ASP A 76 6.69 -17.54 7.23
CA ASP A 76 8.07 -17.31 7.62
C ASP A 76 8.20 -16.02 8.44
N GLN A 77 9.32 -15.87 9.15
CA GLN A 77 9.67 -14.67 9.89
C GLN A 77 11.08 -14.22 9.51
N VAL A 78 11.17 -13.03 8.92
CA VAL A 78 12.44 -12.38 8.60
C VAL A 78 12.64 -11.15 9.48
N THR A 79 13.83 -10.57 9.47
CA THR A 79 14.15 -9.33 10.21
C THR A 79 14.57 -8.26 9.22
N THR A 80 14.09 -7.03 9.40
CA THR A 80 14.52 -5.90 8.56
C THR A 80 15.99 -5.58 8.75
N ASP A 81 16.66 -5.23 7.67
CA ASP A 81 18.03 -4.75 7.68
C ASP A 81 18.17 -3.29 8.20
N SER A 82 19.39 -2.77 8.15
CA SER A 82 19.69 -1.37 8.54
C SER A 82 19.02 -0.31 7.66
N SER A 83 18.61 -0.67 6.44
CA SER A 83 17.85 0.17 5.51
C SER A 83 16.34 0.08 5.73
N LYS A 84 15.89 -0.70 6.73
CA LYS A 84 14.49 -1.00 7.04
C LYS A 84 13.81 -1.88 5.98
N SER A 85 14.61 -2.53 5.14
CA SER A 85 14.13 -3.41 4.09
C SER A 85 14.15 -4.85 4.58
N TYR A 86 13.26 -5.68 4.03
CA TYR A 86 13.27 -7.12 4.26
C TYR A 86 13.12 -7.87 2.94
N SER A 87 13.57 -9.11 2.92
CA SER A 87 13.34 -10.02 1.81
C SER A 87 13.15 -11.45 2.32
N GLY A 88 12.30 -12.20 1.63
CA GLY A 88 12.07 -13.62 1.84
C GLY A 88 11.75 -14.27 0.51
N PHE A 89 11.71 -15.60 0.49
CA PHE A 89 11.36 -16.35 -0.71
C PHE A 89 10.56 -17.58 -0.33
N PHE A 90 9.69 -18.01 -1.23
CA PHE A 90 8.98 -19.27 -1.07
C PHE A 90 8.72 -19.93 -2.41
N LEU A 91 8.60 -21.26 -2.38
CA LEU A 91 8.24 -22.07 -3.53
C LEU A 91 6.76 -22.43 -3.41
N PRO A 92 5.88 -21.96 -4.32
CA PRO A 92 4.46 -22.28 -4.26
C PRO A 92 4.23 -23.80 -4.39
N PRO A 93 3.47 -24.43 -3.46
CA PRO A 93 3.29 -25.88 -3.47
C PRO A 93 2.34 -26.36 -4.60
N GLN A 94 1.46 -25.49 -5.08
CA GLN A 94 0.50 -25.82 -6.13
C GLN A 94 0.11 -24.63 -7.01
N LYS A 95 -0.65 -24.89 -8.06
CA LYS A 95 -1.21 -23.84 -8.94
C LYS A 95 -2.34 -23.11 -8.24
N GLY A 96 -2.51 -21.83 -8.57
CA GLY A 96 -3.59 -21.02 -8.01
C GLY A 96 -3.19 -19.57 -7.83
N LYS A 97 -4.13 -18.77 -7.33
CA LYS A 97 -3.88 -17.39 -6.96
C LYS A 97 -3.56 -17.34 -5.47
N TYR A 98 -2.56 -16.52 -5.14
CA TYR A 98 -2.03 -16.38 -3.80
C TYR A 98 -2.12 -14.95 -3.33
N THR A 99 -2.49 -14.77 -2.07
CA THR A 99 -2.39 -13.50 -1.35
C THR A 99 -1.16 -13.54 -0.45
N ILE A 100 -0.15 -12.75 -0.79
CA ILE A 100 1.07 -12.59 -0.01
C ILE A 100 0.87 -11.45 0.98
N THR A 101 1.01 -11.73 2.27
CA THR A 101 0.86 -10.74 3.34
C THR A 101 2.18 -10.58 4.08
N ALA A 102 2.53 -9.34 4.40
CA ALA A 102 3.63 -9.01 5.29
C ALA A 102 3.17 -8.06 6.40
N ALA A 103 3.66 -8.28 7.62
CA ALA A 103 3.36 -7.40 8.76
C ALA A 103 4.60 -7.19 9.62
N CYS A 104 5.03 -5.94 9.77
CA CYS A 104 6.11 -5.56 10.68
C CYS A 104 5.57 -5.43 12.11
N GLN A 105 6.42 -5.70 13.11
CA GLN A 105 6.02 -5.60 14.52
C GLN A 105 5.48 -4.20 14.87
N GLY A 106 4.19 -4.14 15.23
CA GLY A 106 3.52 -2.90 15.61
C GLY A 106 3.04 -2.02 14.45
N GLU A 107 3.15 -2.49 13.20
CA GLU A 107 2.64 -1.81 12.00
C GLU A 107 1.43 -2.54 11.42
N THR A 108 0.62 -1.83 10.64
CA THR A 108 -0.48 -2.45 9.88
C THR A 108 0.12 -3.27 8.74
N GLY A 109 -0.27 -4.54 8.64
CA GLY A 109 0.16 -5.42 7.57
C GLY A 109 -0.32 -4.97 6.18
N SER A 110 0.41 -5.40 5.15
CA SER A 110 0.16 -5.11 3.75
C SER A 110 0.10 -6.40 2.94
N SER A 111 -0.59 -6.38 1.80
CA SER A 111 -0.80 -7.56 0.97
C SER A 111 -0.67 -7.27 -0.52
N THR A 112 -0.15 -8.26 -1.26
CA THR A 112 -0.10 -8.27 -2.73
C THR A 112 -0.58 -9.62 -3.26
N GLU A 113 -1.07 -9.66 -4.49
CA GLU A 113 -1.58 -10.88 -5.12
C GLU A 113 -0.65 -11.36 -6.24
N ILE A 114 -0.48 -12.67 -6.36
CA ILE A 114 0.23 -13.33 -7.47
C ILE A 114 -0.59 -14.51 -8.00
N THR A 115 -0.28 -14.96 -9.21
CA THR A 115 -0.89 -16.14 -9.83
C THR A 115 0.16 -17.16 -10.26
N VAL A 116 -0.02 -18.42 -9.89
CA VAL A 116 0.79 -19.55 -10.35
C VAL A 116 -0.03 -20.36 -11.35
N ALA A 117 0.36 -20.33 -12.62
CA ALA A 117 -0.36 -21.00 -13.70
C ALA A 117 0.62 -21.53 -14.75
N ASP A 118 0.20 -22.55 -15.51
CA ASP A 118 0.93 -22.94 -16.71
C ASP A 118 0.92 -21.78 -17.70
N THR A 119 2.03 -21.56 -18.41
CA THR A 119 2.11 -20.57 -19.48
C THR A 119 1.01 -20.86 -20.50
N VAL A 120 -0.04 -20.04 -20.51
CA VAL A 120 -1.06 -20.10 -21.55
C VAL A 120 -0.36 -19.68 -22.85
N ALA A 121 -0.14 -20.67 -23.74
CA ALA A 121 0.28 -20.42 -25.11
C ALA A 121 -0.62 -19.33 -25.72
N PRO A 122 -0.06 -18.29 -26.38
CA PRO A 122 -0.90 -17.34 -27.09
C PRO A 122 -1.66 -18.10 -28.18
N GLN A 123 -2.98 -18.25 -28.01
CA GLN A 123 -3.83 -18.94 -28.98
C GLN A 123 -3.83 -18.16 -30.30
N GLY A 124 -3.56 -18.89 -31.38
CA GLY A 124 -3.42 -18.37 -32.73
C GLY A 124 -4.72 -17.89 -33.38
N GLN A 125 -4.54 -17.07 -34.41
CA GLN A 125 -5.53 -16.73 -35.44
C GLN A 125 -5.22 -17.59 -36.71
N PRO A 126 -6.24 -17.98 -37.51
CA PRO A 126 -6.25 -19.23 -38.30
C PRO A 126 -5.47 -19.17 -39.63
N PRO A 127 -5.21 -20.33 -40.29
CA PRO A 127 -4.36 -20.41 -41.46
C PRO A 127 -5.11 -19.98 -42.72
N ALA A 128 -4.57 -18.99 -43.44
CA ALA A 128 -4.95 -18.70 -44.81
C ALA A 128 -3.88 -19.25 -45.76
N GLY A 129 -4.30 -20.28 -46.50
CA GLY A 129 -3.91 -20.68 -47.85
C GLY A 129 -2.57 -20.22 -48.42
N SER A 130 -1.78 -21.23 -48.79
CA SER A 130 -0.74 -21.13 -49.81
C SER A 130 -1.28 -20.65 -51.16
N SER A 131 -0.59 -19.69 -51.78
CA SER A 131 -0.35 -19.69 -53.22
C SER A 131 0.91 -18.88 -53.51
N SER A 132 1.86 -19.56 -54.13
CA SER A 132 3.01 -19.04 -54.87
C SER A 132 2.57 -18.05 -55.95
N ASP A 133 3.38 -17.01 -56.19
CA ASP A 133 3.73 -16.56 -57.54
C ASP A 133 4.91 -15.56 -57.51
N ASP A 134 5.71 -15.69 -58.57
CA ASP A 134 6.97 -15.02 -58.85
C ASP A 134 6.86 -13.51 -59.17
N SER A 135 8.05 -12.87 -59.14
CA SER A 135 8.51 -11.81 -60.06
C SER A 135 8.64 -10.39 -59.52
N ASN A 136 9.91 -10.05 -59.27
CA ASN A 136 10.67 -8.91 -59.79
C ASN A 136 10.12 -7.48 -59.64
N GLY A 137 10.86 -6.66 -58.88
CA GLY A 137 10.73 -5.21 -58.86
C GLY A 137 11.86 -4.58 -58.05
N GLY A 138 12.92 -4.12 -58.72
CA GLY A 138 14.02 -3.41 -58.08
C GLY A 138 13.67 -1.97 -57.71
N SER A 139 14.29 -1.46 -56.64
CA SER A 139 14.96 -0.14 -56.60
C SER A 139 15.47 0.19 -55.20
N ASN A 140 16.76 0.52 -55.17
CA ASN A 140 17.46 1.55 -54.39
C ASN A 140 17.13 1.80 -52.90
N GLY A 141 18.19 1.64 -52.10
CA GLY A 141 18.69 2.75 -51.26
C GLY A 141 18.21 2.77 -49.81
N GLY A 142 19.05 2.24 -48.92
CA GLY A 142 18.90 2.45 -47.48
C GLY A 142 19.85 1.57 -46.68
N GLY A 143 21.05 2.07 -46.38
CA GLY A 143 21.99 1.42 -45.47
C GLY A 143 21.42 1.38 -44.05
N GLY A 144 20.66 0.33 -43.74
CA GLY A 144 20.26 0.00 -42.39
C GLY A 144 21.39 -0.75 -41.70
N GLY A 145 22.14 -0.06 -40.84
CA GLY A 145 23.08 -0.72 -39.93
C GLY A 145 22.33 -1.75 -39.10
N GLY A 146 22.54 -3.04 -39.39
CA GLY A 146 21.98 -4.11 -38.60
C GLY A 146 22.43 -3.96 -37.14
N CYS A 147 21.48 -4.00 -36.21
CA CYS A 147 21.80 -3.98 -34.79
C CYS A 147 22.50 -5.31 -34.45
N ILE A 148 23.81 -5.26 -34.20
CA ILE A 148 24.58 -6.42 -33.77
C ILE A 148 24.36 -6.56 -32.27
N SER A 149 23.57 -7.57 -31.87
CA SER A 149 23.32 -7.85 -30.47
C SER A 149 24.62 -8.31 -29.76
N GLN A 150 24.90 -7.75 -28.60
CA GLN A 150 26.05 -8.06 -27.76
C GLN A 150 25.56 -8.56 -26.41
N TRP A 151 25.41 -9.88 -26.30
CA TRP A 151 24.77 -10.50 -25.15
C TRP A 151 25.76 -10.79 -24.03
N GLU A 152 25.39 -10.36 -22.83
CA GLU A 152 25.95 -10.86 -21.59
C GLU A 152 25.13 -12.05 -21.10
N TYR A 153 25.80 -13.10 -20.64
CA TYR A 153 25.17 -14.31 -20.12
C TYR A 153 25.41 -14.42 -18.62
N SER A 154 24.52 -15.15 -17.94
CA SER A 154 24.74 -15.60 -16.57
C SER A 154 25.95 -16.52 -16.46
N GLY A 155 26.34 -16.80 -15.22
CA GLY A 155 27.14 -18.00 -14.93
C GLY A 155 26.44 -19.26 -15.45
N TRP A 156 27.23 -20.31 -15.70
CA TRP A 156 26.70 -21.63 -15.99
C TRP A 156 25.97 -22.18 -14.77
N SER A 157 24.82 -22.81 -14.98
CA SER A 157 24.11 -23.59 -13.96
C SER A 157 24.97 -24.76 -13.47
N LYS A 158 24.57 -25.38 -12.36
CA LYS A 158 25.10 -26.71 -12.00
C LYS A 158 24.73 -27.73 -13.09
N CYS A 159 25.54 -28.78 -13.19
CA CYS A 159 25.34 -29.88 -14.12
C CYS A 159 24.10 -30.66 -13.68
N ASN A 160 23.21 -30.99 -14.61
CA ASN A 160 22.00 -31.77 -14.30
C ASN A 160 22.14 -33.26 -14.65
N ALA A 161 21.12 -34.09 -14.35
CA ALA A 161 21.11 -35.53 -14.70
C ALA A 161 21.36 -35.82 -16.19
N ALA A 162 21.01 -34.90 -17.09
CA ALA A 162 21.26 -35.04 -18.52
C ALA A 162 22.72 -34.72 -18.91
N LEU A 163 23.58 -34.47 -17.92
CA LEU A 163 24.97 -34.01 -18.08
C LEU A 163 25.03 -32.71 -18.87
N GLN A 164 24.10 -31.79 -18.58
CA GLN A 164 24.00 -30.49 -19.23
C GLN A 164 24.01 -29.35 -18.22
N GLN A 165 24.71 -28.28 -18.58
CA GLN A 165 24.64 -26.98 -17.92
C GLN A 165 24.02 -25.97 -18.86
N THR A 166 23.24 -25.04 -18.31
CA THR A 166 22.60 -23.97 -19.06
C THR A 166 23.06 -22.62 -18.55
N ARG A 167 23.10 -21.61 -19.42
CA ARG A 167 23.22 -20.20 -19.01
C ARG A 167 22.30 -19.34 -19.84
N THR A 168 21.73 -18.33 -19.20
CA THR A 168 20.70 -17.48 -19.77
C THR A 168 21.30 -16.13 -20.13
N ALA A 169 20.86 -15.55 -21.26
CA ALA A 169 21.25 -14.20 -21.63
C ALA A 169 20.58 -13.19 -20.67
N ILE A 170 21.37 -12.34 -20.01
CA ILE A 170 20.89 -11.37 -19.00
C ILE A 170 20.63 -10.01 -19.65
N HIS A 171 21.53 -9.52 -20.50
CA HIS A 171 21.40 -8.20 -21.13
C HIS A 171 21.92 -8.20 -22.57
N ASP A 172 21.23 -7.47 -23.45
CA ASP A 172 21.76 -7.09 -24.75
C ASP A 172 22.33 -5.67 -24.66
N LYS A 173 23.66 -5.54 -24.64
CA LYS A 173 24.33 -4.23 -24.68
C LYS A 173 24.03 -3.47 -25.98
N GLY A 174 23.61 -4.16 -27.04
CA GLY A 174 23.23 -3.59 -28.32
C GLY A 174 21.89 -2.84 -28.30
N LYS A 175 21.07 -2.98 -27.23
CA LYS A 175 19.71 -2.42 -27.13
C LYS A 175 18.84 -2.73 -28.36
N CYS A 176 18.96 -3.92 -28.94
CA CYS A 176 18.19 -4.26 -30.12
C CYS A 176 16.71 -4.50 -29.74
N ILE A 177 15.82 -3.61 -30.20
CA ILE A 177 14.41 -3.49 -29.75
C ILE A 177 13.55 -4.74 -30.06
N ASN A 178 14.00 -5.66 -30.93
CA ASN A 178 13.18 -6.78 -31.43
C ASN A 178 13.79 -8.18 -31.24
N ALA A 179 14.86 -8.35 -30.45
CA ALA A 179 15.40 -9.68 -30.22
C ALA A 179 14.54 -10.44 -29.20
N LYS A 180 13.81 -11.47 -29.65
CA LYS A 180 13.05 -12.35 -28.76
C LYS A 180 14.03 -13.04 -27.78
N PRO A 181 13.87 -12.91 -26.44
CA PRO A 181 14.80 -13.48 -25.46
C PRO A 181 14.80 -15.01 -25.40
N GLN A 182 13.76 -15.67 -25.93
CA GLN A 182 13.48 -17.08 -25.63
C GLN A 182 14.39 -18.11 -26.32
N GLU A 183 15.22 -17.70 -27.29
CA GLU A 183 15.99 -18.66 -28.10
C GLU A 183 17.50 -18.66 -27.79
N LYS A 184 17.92 -18.13 -26.63
CA LYS A 184 19.34 -17.92 -26.34
C LYS A 184 19.92 -18.56 -25.09
N ASN A 185 19.25 -19.57 -24.55
CA ASN A 185 19.86 -20.40 -23.52
C ASN A 185 20.95 -21.26 -24.18
N LEU A 186 22.19 -21.06 -23.77
CA LEU A 186 23.30 -21.89 -24.23
C LEU A 186 23.34 -23.13 -23.35
N VAL A 187 23.38 -24.30 -23.99
CA VAL A 187 23.53 -25.60 -23.32
C VAL A 187 24.93 -26.12 -23.63
N ARG A 188 25.60 -26.66 -22.61
CA ARG A 188 26.91 -27.31 -22.75
C ARG A 188 26.89 -28.63 -21.98
N SER A 189 27.60 -29.63 -22.49
CA SER A 189 27.83 -30.88 -21.76
C SER A 189 28.86 -30.74 -20.63
N CYS A 190 28.62 -31.43 -19.54
CA CYS A 190 29.52 -31.61 -18.39
C CYS A 190 29.83 -33.10 -18.21
N GLU A 191 30.90 -33.42 -17.49
CA GLU A 191 31.34 -34.82 -17.32
C GLU A 191 30.71 -35.50 -16.09
N VAL A 192 30.42 -34.72 -15.04
CA VAL A 192 29.91 -35.24 -13.77
C VAL A 192 28.79 -34.35 -13.25
N CYS A 193 27.68 -34.96 -12.86
CA CYS A 193 26.63 -34.31 -12.08
C CYS A 193 26.97 -34.45 -10.60
N GLU A 194 27.17 -33.34 -9.90
CA GLU A 194 27.40 -33.31 -8.46
C GLU A 194 26.09 -32.96 -7.77
N GLU A 195 25.60 -33.85 -6.91
CA GLU A 195 24.32 -33.68 -6.22
C GLU A 195 24.38 -32.45 -5.30
N ASP A 196 23.30 -31.67 -5.23
CA ASP A 196 23.22 -30.48 -4.39
C ASP A 196 21.98 -30.56 -3.51
N TRP A 197 22.13 -31.20 -2.35
CA TRP A 197 21.02 -31.50 -1.47
C TRP A 197 20.66 -30.33 -0.56
N THR A 198 19.44 -29.83 -0.69
CA THR A 198 18.81 -28.91 0.25
C THR A 198 17.78 -29.68 1.08
N CYS A 199 17.96 -29.70 2.41
CA CYS A 199 17.05 -30.42 3.31
C CYS A 199 16.21 -29.47 4.16
N SER A 200 14.97 -29.87 4.47
CA SER A 200 14.11 -29.21 5.45
C SER A 200 14.64 -29.40 6.88
N GLY A 201 14.03 -28.68 7.83
CA GLY A 201 14.26 -28.93 9.26
C GLY A 201 13.76 -30.30 9.69
N TRP A 202 14.32 -30.85 10.77
CA TRP A 202 13.84 -32.11 11.34
C TRP A 202 12.37 -32.01 11.80
N SER A 203 11.58 -33.04 11.48
CA SER A 203 10.21 -33.18 11.94
C SER A 203 10.17 -33.42 13.46
N VAL A 204 8.98 -33.31 14.04
CA VAL A 204 8.79 -33.63 15.46
C VAL A 204 9.15 -35.10 15.71
N CYS A 205 9.76 -35.37 16.86
CA CYS A 205 10.12 -36.73 17.24
C CYS A 205 8.87 -37.62 17.43
N VAL A 206 8.65 -38.59 16.54
CA VAL A 206 7.55 -39.56 16.62
C VAL A 206 8.12 -40.95 16.82
N SER A 207 7.73 -41.63 17.90
CA SER A 207 8.23 -42.98 18.22
C SER A 207 9.75 -43.09 18.29
N GLY A 208 10.44 -42.01 18.70
CA GLY A 208 11.90 -41.97 18.82
C GLY A 208 12.65 -41.73 17.50
N VAL A 209 11.92 -41.40 16.42
CA VAL A 209 12.49 -41.09 15.10
C VAL A 209 11.99 -39.73 14.63
N GLN A 210 12.91 -38.91 14.11
CA GLN A 210 12.60 -37.69 13.36
C GLN A 210 13.03 -37.88 11.91
N SER A 211 12.30 -37.23 11.00
CA SER A 211 12.53 -37.29 9.56
C SER A 211 12.71 -35.90 9.00
N ARG A 212 13.44 -35.77 7.90
CA ARG A 212 13.51 -34.54 7.10
C ARG A 212 13.47 -34.90 5.62
N ASP A 213 13.00 -33.95 4.83
CA ASP A 213 12.90 -34.10 3.39
C ASP A 213 14.10 -33.40 2.75
N CYS A 214 14.77 -34.07 1.82
CA CYS A 214 15.90 -33.52 1.08
C CYS A 214 15.57 -33.52 -0.41
N VAL A 215 15.88 -32.42 -1.10
CA VAL A 215 15.68 -32.24 -2.54
C VAL A 215 17.03 -31.95 -3.18
N ASP A 216 17.34 -32.66 -4.27
CA ASP A 216 18.53 -32.42 -5.08
C ASP A 216 18.25 -31.31 -6.09
N GLU A 217 18.80 -30.12 -5.83
CA GLU A 217 18.66 -28.92 -6.67
C GLU A 217 19.31 -29.09 -8.04
N SER A 218 20.32 -29.96 -8.14
CA SER A 218 20.98 -30.27 -9.41
C SER A 218 20.21 -31.33 -10.21
N GLN A 219 19.20 -31.97 -9.62
CA GLN A 219 18.40 -33.02 -10.25
C GLN A 219 19.27 -34.10 -10.92
N CYS A 220 20.35 -34.52 -10.25
CA CYS A 220 21.27 -35.55 -10.74
C CYS A 220 20.63 -36.94 -10.75
N GLY A 221 19.65 -37.18 -9.88
CA GLY A 221 18.94 -38.46 -9.79
C GLY A 221 19.75 -39.58 -9.14
N THR A 222 20.93 -39.26 -8.60
CA THR A 222 21.74 -40.14 -7.77
C THR A 222 21.55 -39.77 -6.28
N THR A 223 21.88 -40.68 -5.37
CA THR A 223 21.74 -40.50 -3.91
C THR A 223 23.06 -40.75 -3.15
N SER A 224 24.19 -40.57 -3.83
CA SER A 224 25.52 -40.93 -3.33
C SER A 224 25.99 -40.05 -2.19
N ILE A 225 25.60 -38.77 -2.20
CA ILE A 225 25.92 -37.79 -1.16
C ILE A 225 24.66 -37.25 -0.46
N MET A 226 23.54 -37.96 -0.60
CA MET A 226 22.28 -37.61 0.05
C MET A 226 22.45 -37.64 1.58
N PRO A 227 22.15 -36.53 2.28
CA PRO A 227 22.19 -36.49 3.74
C PRO A 227 21.19 -37.48 4.36
N GLU A 228 21.45 -37.91 5.60
CA GLU A 228 20.52 -38.78 6.32
C GLU A 228 19.14 -38.11 6.44
N THR A 229 18.10 -38.81 6.01
CA THR A 229 16.70 -38.33 6.05
C THR A 229 15.98 -38.76 7.32
N THR A 230 16.61 -39.60 8.15
CA THR A 230 16.06 -40.11 9.42
C THR A 230 17.10 -40.11 10.50
N GLU A 231 16.77 -39.61 11.69
CA GLU A 231 17.64 -39.60 12.86
C GLU A 231 16.86 -40.07 14.10
N SER A 232 17.56 -40.75 15.02
CA SER A 232 16.99 -41.09 16.33
C SER A 232 16.89 -39.87 17.22
N CYS A 233 15.74 -39.67 17.84
CA CYS A 233 15.49 -38.54 18.75
C CYS A 233 14.92 -39.04 20.08
N VAL A 234 15.08 -38.24 21.13
CA VAL A 234 14.50 -38.53 22.44
C VAL A 234 13.18 -37.78 22.55
N ILE A 235 12.07 -38.51 22.65
CA ILE A 235 10.78 -37.88 22.95
C ILE A 235 10.93 -37.24 24.34
N PRO A 236 10.74 -35.91 24.48
CA PRO A 236 10.80 -35.27 25.77
C PRO A 236 9.77 -35.95 26.67
N THR A 237 10.25 -36.60 27.72
CA THR A 237 9.39 -37.25 28.71
C THR A 237 8.44 -36.18 29.22
N PRO A 238 7.11 -36.41 29.25
CA PRO A 238 6.17 -35.41 29.73
C PRO A 238 6.62 -34.97 31.12
N GLN A 239 7.21 -33.78 31.19
CA GLN A 239 7.61 -33.21 32.47
C GLN A 239 6.32 -33.09 33.29
N PRO A 240 6.32 -33.48 34.57
CA PRO A 240 5.18 -33.22 35.44
C PRO A 240 4.81 -31.75 35.27
N PRO A 241 3.51 -31.42 35.11
CA PRO A 241 3.05 -30.11 34.67
C PRO A 241 3.76 -29.05 35.48
N LYS A 242 4.76 -28.41 34.87
CA LYS A 242 5.45 -27.29 35.47
C LYS A 242 4.37 -26.23 35.55
N LYS A 243 3.83 -26.04 36.77
CA LYS A 243 2.83 -25.04 37.11
C LYS A 243 3.15 -23.81 36.26
N PRO A 244 2.21 -23.31 35.43
CA PRO A 244 2.51 -22.25 34.48
C PRO A 244 3.25 -21.16 35.23
N LEU A 245 4.55 -21.00 34.94
CA LEU A 245 5.18 -19.75 35.27
C LEU A 245 4.49 -18.79 34.32
N LEU A 246 3.48 -18.11 34.87
CA LEU A 246 2.88 -16.95 34.27
C LEU A 246 4.06 -16.12 33.75
N PRO A 247 4.15 -15.82 32.44
CA PRO A 247 5.18 -14.93 31.96
C PRO A 247 5.10 -13.69 32.84
N ASP A 248 6.23 -13.32 33.43
CA ASP A 248 6.35 -12.12 34.22
C ASP A 248 6.08 -10.93 33.29
N LEU A 249 4.80 -10.57 33.18
CA LEU A 249 4.29 -9.40 32.48
C LEU A 249 4.61 -8.11 33.25
N GLY A 250 5.45 -8.18 34.29
CA GLY A 250 5.68 -7.12 35.26
C GLY A 250 6.61 -5.98 34.83
N GLU A 251 7.47 -6.14 33.81
CA GLU A 251 8.62 -5.22 33.71
C GLU A 251 8.65 -4.21 32.55
N LYS A 252 7.69 -4.19 31.62
CA LYS A 252 7.71 -3.24 30.48
C LYS A 252 6.52 -2.30 30.31
N ILE A 253 5.62 -2.22 31.29
CA ILE A 253 4.47 -1.29 31.21
C ILE A 253 4.87 0.14 31.65
N GLY A 254 6.01 0.33 32.33
CA GLY A 254 6.44 1.63 32.86
C GLY A 254 6.95 2.64 31.82
N SER A 255 7.62 2.18 30.75
CA SER A 255 8.28 3.09 29.79
C SER A 255 7.30 3.87 28.92
N PHE A 256 6.16 3.26 28.57
CA PHE A 256 5.20 3.89 27.68
C PHE A 256 4.48 5.07 28.35
N TRP A 257 4.12 4.95 29.64
CA TRP A 257 3.40 6.03 30.31
C TRP A 257 4.27 7.26 30.54
N GLU A 258 5.55 7.14 30.84
CA GLU A 258 6.40 8.30 31.09
C GLU A 258 6.69 9.12 29.82
N ASP A 259 6.87 8.47 28.67
CA ASP A 259 7.12 9.17 27.40
C ASP A 259 5.86 9.87 26.86
N TYR A 260 4.67 9.30 27.07
CA TYR A 260 3.42 9.79 26.48
C TYR A 260 2.52 10.59 27.44
N LYS A 261 2.78 10.59 28.75
CA LYS A 261 1.93 11.30 29.75
C LYS A 261 1.80 12.79 29.49
N LEU A 262 2.89 13.45 29.09
CA LEU A 262 2.88 14.88 28.77
C LEU A 262 2.05 15.18 27.51
N TRP A 263 2.05 14.28 26.53
CA TRP A 263 1.29 14.45 25.30
C TRP A 263 -0.21 14.17 25.49
N ILE A 264 -0.54 13.08 26.20
CA ILE A 264 -1.93 12.66 26.45
C ILE A 264 -2.69 13.69 27.30
N ILE A 265 -2.03 14.34 28.26
CA ILE A 265 -2.67 15.34 29.14
C ILE A 265 -2.50 16.76 28.57
N GLY A 266 -1.33 17.09 28.02
CA GLY A 266 -1.01 18.43 27.55
C GLY A 266 -1.83 18.87 26.34
N VAL A 267 -2.04 17.97 25.37
CA VAL A 267 -2.80 18.28 24.15
C VAL A 267 -4.26 18.66 24.45
N PRO A 268 -5.06 17.85 25.18
CA PRO A 268 -6.44 18.23 25.49
C PRO A 268 -6.54 19.48 26.36
N LEU A 269 -5.62 19.68 27.31
CA LEU A 269 -5.58 20.90 28.12
C LEU A 269 -5.32 22.14 27.26
N GLY A 270 -4.36 22.05 26.32
CA GLY A 270 -4.06 23.11 25.36
C GLY A 270 -5.26 23.47 24.47
N ILE A 271 -6.01 22.47 24.01
CA ILE A 271 -7.23 22.68 23.22
C ILE A 271 -8.30 23.40 24.04
N VAL A 272 -8.52 23.00 25.29
CA VAL A 272 -9.49 23.67 26.18
C VAL A 272 -9.10 25.14 26.41
N VAL A 273 -7.83 25.43 26.67
CA VAL A 273 -7.33 26.81 26.85
C VAL A 273 -7.52 27.63 25.57
N LEU A 274 -7.23 27.06 24.40
CA LEU A 274 -7.43 27.72 23.10
C LEU A 274 -8.92 28.05 22.88
N LEU A 275 -9.82 27.12 23.16
CA LEU A 275 -11.27 27.35 23.04
C LEU A 275 -11.76 28.44 23.98
N LEU A 276 -11.28 28.46 25.23
CA LEU A 276 -11.61 29.53 26.18
C LEU A 276 -11.09 30.89 25.71
N LEU A 277 -9.88 30.94 25.13
CA LEU A 277 -9.34 32.15 24.51
C LEU A 277 -10.21 32.62 23.34
N VAL A 278 -10.64 31.73 22.44
CA VAL A 278 -11.53 32.07 21.33
C VAL A 278 -12.87 32.60 21.84
N LEU A 279 -13.47 31.98 22.85
CA LEU A 279 -14.70 32.44 23.47
C LEU A 279 -14.53 33.81 24.15
N LEU A 280 -13.42 34.02 24.85
CA LEU A 280 -13.07 35.31 25.45
C LEU A 280 -12.93 36.38 24.35
N LEU A 281 -12.19 36.10 23.28
CA LEU A 281 -12.06 37.00 22.14
C LEU A 281 -13.42 37.26 21.50
N HIS A 282 -14.28 36.26 21.32
CA HIS A 282 -15.64 36.47 20.82
C HIS A 282 -16.50 37.32 21.75
N ALA A 283 -16.33 37.19 23.07
CA ALA A 283 -17.02 38.00 24.06
C ALA A 283 -16.53 39.46 24.07
N LEU A 284 -15.21 39.66 23.96
CA LEU A 284 -14.56 40.98 23.91
C LEU A 284 -14.80 41.68 22.56
N PHE A 285 -14.80 40.91 21.47
CA PHE A 285 -15.02 41.38 20.10
C PHE A 285 -16.44 41.13 19.60
N LYS A 286 -17.46 41.11 20.49
CA LYS A 286 -18.85 41.32 20.05
C LYS A 286 -18.93 42.72 19.42
N LYS A 287 -18.52 42.82 18.16
CA LYS A 287 -18.68 44.00 17.32
C LYS A 287 -20.18 44.25 17.30
N LYS A 288 -20.58 45.40 17.84
CA LYS A 288 -21.89 45.96 17.54
C LYS A 288 -21.95 46.04 16.03
N VAL A 289 -22.81 45.25 15.40
CA VAL A 289 -23.05 45.34 13.96
C VAL A 289 -23.68 46.71 13.76
N VAL A 290 -22.85 47.70 13.46
CA VAL A 290 -23.32 49.03 13.07
C VAL A 290 -23.74 48.87 11.62
N TYR A 291 -25.05 48.70 11.40
CA TYR A 291 -25.62 48.78 10.07
C TYR A 291 -25.27 50.15 9.48
N ASP A 292 -24.73 50.18 8.26
CA ASP A 292 -24.42 51.44 7.58
C ASP A 292 -25.73 52.18 7.31
N GLU A 293 -25.76 53.48 7.58
CA GLU A 293 -26.93 54.32 7.31
C GLU A 293 -27.34 54.27 5.83
N GLN A 294 -26.39 54.07 4.92
CA GLN A 294 -26.66 53.93 3.50
C GLN A 294 -27.38 52.61 3.17
N GLU A 295 -27.01 51.52 3.84
CA GLU A 295 -27.62 50.20 3.64
C GLU A 295 -29.08 50.19 4.14
N VAL A 296 -29.31 50.79 5.32
CA VAL A 296 -30.67 50.95 5.88
C VAL A 296 -31.54 51.82 4.96
N LYS A 297 -30.99 52.88 4.37
CA LYS A 297 -31.69 53.74 3.39
C LYS A 297 -32.04 52.98 2.12
N GLN A 298 -31.12 52.19 1.57
CA GLN A 298 -31.35 51.40 0.36
C GLN A 298 -32.44 50.34 0.59
N TRP A 299 -32.39 49.64 1.73
CA TRP A 299 -33.41 48.68 2.11
C TRP A 299 -34.79 49.34 2.29
N ALA A 300 -34.84 50.48 3.00
CA ALA A 300 -36.09 51.22 3.21
C ALA A 300 -36.74 51.70 1.90
N ARG A 301 -35.94 52.14 0.91
CA ARG A 301 -36.45 52.50 -0.42
C ARG A 301 -37.08 51.31 -1.13
N LYS A 302 -36.39 50.16 -1.10
CA LYS A 302 -36.85 48.93 -1.75
C LYS A 302 -38.19 48.46 -1.17
N GLU A 303 -38.33 48.47 0.15
CA GLU A 303 -39.58 48.08 0.81
C GLU A 303 -40.73 49.06 0.53
N ARG A 304 -40.47 50.37 0.50
CA ARG A 304 -41.49 51.36 0.11
C ARG A 304 -41.95 51.18 -1.34
N THR A 305 -41.04 50.85 -2.26
CA THR A 305 -41.42 50.52 -3.65
C THR A 305 -42.20 49.21 -3.77
N ALA A 306 -42.06 48.32 -2.79
CA ALA A 306 -42.83 47.07 -2.71
C ALA A 306 -44.23 47.25 -2.09
N GLY A 307 -44.57 48.46 -1.64
CA GLY A 307 -45.89 48.80 -1.10
C GLY A 307 -46.01 48.76 0.43
N THR A 308 -44.91 48.58 1.15
CA THR A 308 -44.89 48.59 2.62
C THR A 308 -45.10 50.02 3.16
N SER A 309 -45.94 50.19 4.17
CA SER A 309 -46.23 51.50 4.77
C SER A 309 -44.98 52.09 5.42
N ALA A 310 -44.92 53.43 5.53
CA ALA A 310 -43.75 54.10 6.10
C ALA A 310 -43.56 53.76 7.59
N GLU A 311 -44.68 53.55 8.27
CA GLU A 311 -44.79 53.20 9.68
C GLU A 311 -44.30 51.77 9.91
N ASP A 312 -44.67 50.82 9.05
CA ASP A 312 -44.19 49.43 9.12
C ASP A 312 -42.68 49.35 8.85
N VAL A 313 -42.18 50.07 7.82
CA VAL A 313 -40.74 50.15 7.53
C VAL A 313 -39.97 50.72 8.72
N LYS A 314 -40.52 51.74 9.40
CA LYS A 314 -39.92 52.33 10.60
C LYS A 314 -39.87 51.36 11.77
N GLU A 315 -40.94 50.61 12.02
CA GLU A 315 -41.00 49.63 13.10
C GLU A 315 -40.01 48.47 12.85
N ILE A 316 -39.92 47.98 11.60
CA ILE A 316 -38.96 46.94 11.23
C ILE A 316 -37.52 47.41 11.45
N ILE A 317 -37.16 48.62 11.00
CA ILE A 317 -35.79 49.14 11.21
C ILE A 317 -35.47 49.26 12.69
N HIS A 318 -36.41 49.77 13.51
CA HIS A 318 -36.21 49.89 14.95
C HIS A 318 -35.96 48.54 15.63
N GLN A 319 -36.73 47.51 15.26
CA GLN A 319 -36.58 46.16 15.83
C GLN A 319 -35.26 45.48 15.45
N TYR A 320 -34.80 45.62 14.20
CA TYR A 320 -33.61 44.92 13.71
C TYR A 320 -32.29 45.67 13.97
N THR A 321 -32.30 47.00 13.96
CA THR A 321 -31.07 47.81 14.15
C THR A 321 -30.84 48.25 15.59
N HIS A 322 -31.87 48.16 16.44
CA HIS A 322 -31.90 48.74 17.79
C HIS A 322 -31.57 50.24 17.83
N TRP A 323 -31.81 50.97 16.74
CA TRP A 323 -31.64 52.42 16.70
C TRP A 323 -32.74 53.11 17.49
N LYS A 324 -32.40 54.21 18.16
CA LYS A 324 -33.42 55.07 18.79
C LYS A 324 -34.41 55.57 17.73
N LYS A 325 -35.70 55.66 18.10
CA LYS A 325 -36.79 56.01 17.17
C LYS A 325 -36.53 57.33 16.42
N GLU A 326 -35.90 58.30 17.08
CA GLU A 326 -35.56 59.62 16.52
C GLU A 326 -34.51 59.50 15.40
N LYS A 327 -33.53 58.60 15.56
CA LYS A 327 -32.51 58.36 14.54
C LYS A 327 -33.11 57.67 13.31
N VAL A 328 -34.03 56.73 13.51
CA VAL A 328 -34.75 56.07 12.42
C VAL A 328 -35.57 57.10 11.63
N GLU A 329 -36.28 58.00 12.32
CA GLU A 329 -37.01 59.10 11.67
C GLU A 329 -36.09 60.02 10.87
N GLN A 330 -34.97 60.44 11.44
CA GLN A 330 -34.02 61.32 10.75
C GLN A 330 -33.47 60.68 9.46
N VAL A 331 -33.17 59.38 9.50
CA VAL A 331 -32.68 58.62 8.33
C VAL A 331 -33.78 58.48 7.27
N LEU A 332 -35.03 58.23 7.68
CA LEU A 332 -36.18 58.13 6.77
C LEU A 332 -36.65 59.49 6.22
N LEU A 333 -36.47 60.58 6.94
CA LEU A 333 -36.78 61.94 6.48
C LEU A 333 -35.86 62.37 5.33
N GLY A 334 -34.60 61.96 5.35
CA GLY A 334 -33.67 62.15 4.24
C GLY A 334 -33.95 61.30 2.99
N LEU A 335 -35.04 60.52 2.98
CA LEU A 335 -35.50 59.75 1.81
C LEU A 335 -36.62 60.43 1.01
N LYS A 336 -37.17 61.55 1.50
CA LYS A 336 -38.14 62.37 0.75
C LYS A 336 -37.46 63.08 -0.42
#